data_AF-A0A7R9N9U4-F1
#
_entry.id   AF-A0A7R9N9U4-F1
#
_cell.length_a   1.000
_cell.length_b   1.000
_cell.length_c   1.000
_cell.angle_alpha   90.00
_cell.angle_beta   90.00
_cell.angle_gamma   90.00
#
_symmetry.space_group_name_H-M   'P 1'
#
loop_
_entity.id
_entity.type
_entity.pdbx_description
1 polymer ?
#
loop_
_entity_poly.entity_id
_entity_poly.type
_entity_poly.pdbx_seq_one_letter_code
_entity_poly.pdbx_strand_id
1 'polypeptide(L)'
;MSTCARIAISRLILNNHIPNIQASWVTQGHKVAQIALTFGANDLGGTMLGGERCARSRGCLSEDDTRSDPPPDREGSDGPLAKRDTLYNILEEY
;
A
#
# COMPACT_ATOMS: atom_id res chain seq x y z
N MET A 1 5.57 4.03 -14.04
CA MET A 1 6.42 5.18 -13.63
C MET A 1 5.65 6.37 -13.04
N SER A 2 4.42 6.70 -13.48
CA SER A 2 3.67 7.87 -12.93
C SER A 2 3.32 7.80 -11.43
N THR A 3 3.08 6.61 -10.87
CA THR A 3 2.64 6.46 -9.46
C THR A 3 3.73 6.85 -8.45
N CYS A 4 4.96 6.36 -8.62
CA CYS A 4 6.07 6.66 -7.72
C CYS A 4 6.39 8.16 -7.68
N ALA A 5 6.36 8.82 -8.85
CA ALA A 5 6.58 10.26 -8.93
C ALA A 5 5.49 11.05 -8.17
N ARG A 6 4.22 10.65 -8.30
CA ARG A 6 3.12 11.27 -7.54
C ARG A 6 3.30 11.11 -6.04
N ILE A 7 3.68 9.92 -5.58
CA ILE A 7 3.92 9.63 -4.16
C ILE A 7 5.10 10.44 -3.62
N ALA A 8 6.21 10.51 -4.37
CA ALA A 8 7.37 11.30 -3.98
C ALA A 8 7.04 12.79 -3.87
N ILE A 9 6.33 13.34 -4.86
CA ILE A 9 5.87 14.73 -4.83
C ILE A 9 4.92 14.95 -3.66
N SER A 10 3.96 14.04 -3.43
CA SER A 10 3.05 14.12 -2.28
C SER A 10 3.80 14.10 -0.95
N ARG A 11 4.83 13.25 -0.79
CA ARG A 11 5.64 13.21 0.42
C ARG A 11 6.38 14.52 0.66
N LEU A 12 6.90 15.16 -0.39
CA LEU A 12 7.58 16.45 -0.28
C LEU A 12 6.61 17.59 0.05
N ILE A 13 5.45 17.66 -0.62
CA ILE A 13 4.48 18.75 -0.45
C ILE A 13 3.71 18.62 0.87
N LEU A 14 3.27 17.41 1.21
CA LEU A 14 2.44 17.15 2.39
C LEU A 14 3.26 16.77 3.62
N ASN A 15 4.58 16.94 3.54
CA ASN A 15 5.50 16.60 4.60
C ASN A 15 5.02 17.21 5.92
N ASN A 16 5.01 16.40 6.99
CA ASN A 16 4.62 16.80 8.34
C ASN A 16 3.13 17.18 8.56
N HIS A 17 2.34 17.37 7.49
CA HIS A 17 0.90 17.65 7.58
C HIS A 17 0.06 16.38 7.49
N ILE A 18 0.46 15.45 6.62
CA ILE A 18 -0.17 14.13 6.50
C ILE A 18 0.90 13.08 6.78
N PRO A 19 0.85 12.41 7.95
CA PRO A 19 1.89 11.46 8.34
C PRO A 19 1.91 10.23 7.43
N ASN A 20 0.74 9.79 6.96
CA ASN A 20 0.59 8.53 6.24
C ASN A 20 0.17 8.73 4.77
N ILE A 21 0.96 8.15 3.88
CA ILE A 21 0.67 8.10 2.44
C ILE A 21 0.51 6.64 2.06
N GLN A 22 -0.69 6.30 1.64
CA GLN A 22 -1.07 4.92 1.34
C GLN A 22 -0.81 4.56 -0.13
N ALA A 23 -0.15 3.44 -0.34
CA ALA A 23 -0.07 2.76 -1.64
C ALA A 23 -1.12 1.63 -1.66
N SER A 24 -1.94 1.58 -2.71
CA SER A 24 -3.03 0.59 -2.82
C SER A 24 -2.61 -0.56 -3.72
N TRP A 25 -2.39 -1.75 -3.14
CA TRP A 25 -2.07 -2.93 -3.93
C TRP A 25 -3.27 -3.41 -4.77
N VAL A 26 -4.49 -3.15 -4.31
CA VAL A 26 -5.74 -3.53 -5.02
C VAL A 26 -5.94 -2.79 -6.34
N THR A 27 -5.42 -1.56 -6.46
CA THR A 27 -5.59 -0.76 -7.69
C THR A 27 -4.31 -0.67 -8.51
N GLN A 28 -3.15 -0.82 -7.88
CA GLN A 28 -1.84 -0.63 -8.52
C GLN A 28 -1.11 -1.96 -8.77
N GLY A 29 -1.56 -3.05 -8.16
CA GLY A 29 -0.87 -4.34 -8.12
C GLY A 29 0.22 -4.37 -7.04
N HIS A 30 0.52 -5.57 -6.55
CA HIS A 30 1.46 -5.80 -5.45
C HIS A 30 2.85 -5.18 -5.70
N LYS A 31 3.45 -5.46 -6.85
CA LYS A 31 4.81 -4.99 -7.18
C LYS A 31 4.93 -3.47 -7.21
N VAL A 32 3.93 -2.77 -7.74
CA VAL A 32 3.95 -1.30 -7.82
C VAL A 32 3.75 -0.70 -6.43
N ALA A 33 2.87 -1.30 -5.62
CA ALA A 33 2.63 -0.84 -4.26
C ALA A 33 3.84 -1.07 -3.34
N GLN A 34 4.62 -2.14 -3.55
CA GLN A 34 5.90 -2.38 -2.86
C GLN A 34 6.93 -1.32 -3.23
N ILE A 35 7.17 -1.10 -4.53
CA ILE A 35 8.12 -0.08 -4.99
C ILE A 35 7.70 1.31 -4.50
N ALA A 36 6.39 1.60 -4.40
CA ALA A 36 5.92 2.88 -3.88
C ALA A 36 6.39 3.20 -2.45
N LEU A 37 6.68 2.19 -1.62
CA LEU A 37 7.19 2.37 -0.26
C LEU A 37 8.58 3.04 -0.25
N THR A 38 9.43 2.74 -1.24
CA THR A 38 10.75 3.40 -1.37
C THR A 38 10.66 4.84 -1.89
N PHE A 39 9.51 5.23 -2.46
CA PHE A 39 9.28 6.58 -2.98
C PHE A 39 8.49 7.47 -2.02
N GLY A 40 8.33 7.06 -0.75
CA GLY A 40 7.74 7.87 0.30
C GLY A 40 6.33 7.46 0.73
N ALA A 41 5.75 6.38 0.20
CA ALA A 41 4.61 5.75 0.84
C ALA A 41 5.08 5.03 2.13
N ASN A 42 4.22 4.97 3.14
CA ASN A 42 4.53 4.31 4.41
C ASN A 42 3.35 3.48 4.93
N ASP A 43 2.38 3.20 4.08
CA ASP A 43 1.18 2.46 4.40
C ASP A 43 0.75 1.65 3.18
N LEU A 44 0.64 0.34 3.34
CA LEU A 44 0.21 -0.56 2.28
C LEU A 44 -1.26 -0.93 2.51
N GLY A 45 -2.13 -0.40 1.65
CA GLY A 45 -3.58 -0.58 1.75
C GLY A 45 -4.13 -1.55 0.71
N GLY A 46 -5.17 -2.29 1.08
CA GLY A 46 -5.93 -3.09 0.11
C GLY A 46 -6.75 -4.23 0.72
N THR A 47 -6.55 -4.52 2.00
CA THR A 47 -7.32 -5.56 2.71
C THR A 47 -8.68 -4.98 3.14
N MET A 48 -9.55 -4.77 2.16
CA MET A 48 -10.92 -4.31 2.35
C MET A 48 -11.85 -5.53 2.31
N LEU A 49 -12.64 -5.75 3.35
CA LEU A 49 -13.73 -6.74 3.33
C LEU A 49 -14.73 -6.39 2.21
N GLY A 50 -14.74 -7.16 1.12
CA GLY A 50 -15.61 -6.95 -0.04
C GLY A 50 -15.07 -5.94 -1.08
N GLY A 51 -13.97 -5.24 -0.78
CA GLY A 51 -13.33 -4.31 -1.72
C GLY A 51 -12.70 -5.03 -2.92
N GLU A 52 -12.27 -6.29 -2.73
CA GLU A 52 -11.78 -7.16 -3.79
C GLU A 52 -12.84 -7.44 -4.85
N ARG A 53 -14.12 -7.56 -4.46
CA ARG A 53 -15.23 -7.77 -5.40
C ARG A 53 -15.52 -6.51 -6.19
N CYS A 54 -15.49 -5.35 -5.54
CA CYS A 54 -15.70 -4.07 -6.19
C CYS A 54 -14.56 -3.76 -7.18
N ALA A 55 -13.31 -3.95 -6.76
CA ALA A 55 -12.14 -3.76 -7.60
C ALA A 55 -12.14 -4.72 -8.79
N ARG A 56 -12.54 -5.99 -8.59
CA ARG A 56 -12.76 -6.94 -9.69
C ARG A 56 -13.85 -6.47 -10.66
N SER A 57 -14.98 -5.98 -10.17
CA SER A 57 -16.05 -5.45 -11.04
C SER A 57 -15.60 -4.26 -11.89
N ARG A 58 -14.58 -3.52 -11.43
CA ARG A 58 -13.97 -2.39 -12.14
C ARG A 58 -12.77 -2.81 -13.02
N GLY A 59 -12.43 -4.10 -13.07
CA GLY A 59 -11.30 -4.62 -13.84
C GLY A 59 -9.92 -4.32 -13.24
N CYS A 60 -9.84 -4.01 -11.93
CA CYS A 60 -8.60 -3.64 -11.26
C CYS A 60 -7.84 -4.83 -10.64
N LEU A 61 -8.45 -6.02 -10.56
CA LEU A 61 -7.87 -7.22 -9.96
C LEU A 61 -8.02 -8.44 -10.88
N SER A 62 -6.97 -9.26 -10.95
CA SER A 62 -6.98 -10.57 -11.61
C SER A 62 -7.39 -11.69 -10.63
N GLU A 63 -7.53 -12.93 -11.11
CA GLU A 63 -7.87 -14.08 -10.24
C GLU A 63 -6.74 -14.41 -9.25
N ASP A 64 -5.48 -14.21 -9.65
CA ASP A 64 -4.29 -14.47 -8.82
C ASP A 64 -4.12 -13.48 -7.66
N ASP A 65 -4.73 -12.29 -7.76
CA ASP A 65 -4.68 -11.24 -6.72
C ASP A 65 -5.64 -11.51 -5.53
N THR A 66 -6.25 -12.71 -5.46
CA THR A 66 -7.16 -13.12 -4.39
C THR A 66 -6.48 -13.53 -3.09
N ARG A 67 -5.15 -13.52 -3.05
CA ARG A 67 -4.41 -13.91 -1.85
C ARG A 67 -4.77 -12.94 -0.71
N SER A 68 -5.47 -13.47 0.28
CA SER A 68 -5.80 -12.84 1.55
C SER A 68 -4.51 -12.34 2.21
N ASP A 69 -4.36 -11.01 2.30
CA ASP A 69 -3.14 -10.30 2.71
C ASP A 69 -1.87 -10.85 2.01
N PRO A 70 -1.24 -10.10 1.07
CA PRO A 70 0.10 -10.50 0.66
C PRO A 70 0.97 -10.59 1.92
N PRO A 71 1.70 -11.70 2.13
CA PRO A 71 2.62 -11.76 3.26
C PRO A 71 3.56 -10.55 3.14
N PRO A 72 3.89 -9.87 4.26
CA PRO A 72 4.76 -8.71 4.26
C PRO A 72 6.07 -9.11 3.60
N ASP A 73 6.25 -8.73 2.34
CA ASP A 73 7.42 -9.08 1.58
C ASP A 73 8.50 -8.07 1.91
N ARG A 74 9.62 -8.55 2.46
CA ARG A 74 10.78 -7.73 2.82
C ARG A 74 11.41 -7.03 1.62
N GLU A 75 11.11 -7.48 0.41
CA GLU A 75 11.84 -7.14 -0.81
C GLU A 75 11.28 -5.86 -1.45
N GLY A 76 11.50 -4.71 -0.80
CA GLY A 76 11.12 -3.42 -1.35
C GLY A 76 10.70 -2.35 -0.34
N SER A 77 10.68 -2.65 0.95
CA SER A 77 10.43 -1.67 2.00
C SER A 77 11.71 -1.35 2.76
N ASP A 78 12.16 -0.09 2.75
CA ASP A 78 13.32 0.37 3.53
C ASP A 78 13.04 0.50 5.05
N GLY A 79 11.86 0.08 5.53
CA GLY A 79 11.42 0.26 6.92
C GLY A 79 10.81 -1.01 7.54
N PRO A 80 10.62 -1.03 8.87
CA PRO A 80 10.01 -2.14 9.58
C PRO A 80 8.58 -2.36 9.07
N LEU A 81 8.27 -3.61 8.71
CA LEU A 81 6.93 -3.99 8.30
C LEU A 81 6.10 -4.19 9.57
N ALA A 82 4.94 -3.55 9.62
CA ALA A 82 4.12 -3.57 10.83
C ALA A 82 2.63 -3.64 10.49
N LYS A 83 1.89 -4.42 11.27
CA LYS A 83 0.43 -4.44 11.25
C LYS A 83 -0.09 -3.29 12.12
N ARG A 84 -1.06 -2.55 11.60
CA ARG A 84 -1.65 -1.39 12.26
C ARG A 84 -3.16 -1.49 12.42
N ASP A 85 -3.71 -0.72 13.36
CA ASP A 85 -5.15 -0.47 13.43
C ASP A 85 -5.59 0.72 12.53
N THR A 86 -6.88 1.05 12.54
CA THR A 86 -7.45 2.17 11.78
C THR A 86 -6.89 3.53 12.20
N LEU A 87 -6.41 3.66 13.45
CA LEU A 87 -5.82 4.87 14.00
C LEU A 87 -4.29 4.91 13.83
N TYR A 88 -3.72 3.98 13.06
CA TYR A 88 -2.28 3.86 12.82
C TYR A 88 -1.45 3.47 14.05
N ASN A 89 -2.07 2.91 15.09
CA ASN A 89 -1.32 2.28 16.18
C ASN A 89 -0.72 0.96 15.69
N ILE A 90 0.54 0.71 16.05
CA ILE A 90 1.24 -0.53 15.70
C ILE A 90 0.77 -1.65 16.63
N LEU A 91 0.31 -2.75 16.04
CA LEU A 91 -0.15 -3.95 16.73
C LEU A 91 0.93 -5.03 16.77
N GLU A 92 1.69 -5.17 15.68
CA GLU A 92 2.70 -6.21 15.49
C GLU A 92 3.77 -5.73 14.49
N GLU A 93 5.05 -6.04 14.73
CA GLU A 93 6.18 -5.77 13.83
C GLU A 93 6.78 -7.09 13.32
N TYR A 94 7.28 -7.12 12.07
CA TYR A 94 7.69 -8.33 11.35
C TYR A 94 9.19 -8.41 10.98
#